data_AF-A0A1B6EXV7-F1
#
_entry.id   AF-A0A1B6EXV7-F1
#
_cell.length_a   1.000
_cell.length_b   1.000
_cell.length_c   1.000
_cell.angle_alpha   90.00
_cell.angle_beta   90.00
_cell.angle_gamma   90.00
#
_symmetry.space_group_name_H-M   'P 1'
#
loop_
_entity.id
_entity.type
_entity.pdbx_description
1 polymer ?
#
loop_
_entity_poly.entity_id
_entity_poly.type
_entity_poly.pdbx_seq_one_letter_code
_entity_poly.pdbx_strand_id
1 'polypeptide(L)'
;ARLYMQFNMDVSRLQAAFSTVTHYEVRDMGHAAYVVSTLRGYNDAYRNQNRHEPLEIKRREGCKVKFAVGMVMHHRQYDYTCVIIGWDPYCVASEEWMTQMNVQSLNRRNRQPFYHVLVNDGTNRYVAEDNLKVEQDQDCWVTH
;
A
#
# COMPACT_ATOMS: atom_id res chain seq x y z
N ALA A 1 25.41 -14.74 -2.80
CA ALA A 1 24.00 -14.60 -3.21
C ALA A 1 23.91 -13.55 -4.33
N ARG A 2 22.92 -13.60 -5.23
CA ARG A 2 22.74 -12.54 -6.25
C ARG A 2 22.06 -11.32 -5.61
N LEU A 3 22.60 -10.12 -5.85
CA LEU A 3 22.18 -8.88 -5.17
C LEU A 3 20.67 -8.62 -5.29
N TYR A 4 20.09 -8.79 -6.47
CA TYR A 4 18.67 -8.55 -6.69
C TYR A 4 17.75 -9.48 -5.87
N MET A 5 18.23 -10.69 -5.54
CA MET A 5 17.47 -11.63 -4.68
C MET A 5 17.55 -11.21 -3.21
N GLN A 6 18.71 -10.73 -2.78
CA GLN A 6 18.95 -10.33 -1.38
C GLN A 6 18.13 -9.11 -0.98
N PHE A 7 17.89 -8.19 -1.91
CA PHE A 7 17.14 -6.95 -1.68
C PHE A 7 15.71 -6.98 -2.21
N ASN A 8 15.19 -8.15 -2.59
CA ASN A 8 13.83 -8.34 -3.10
C ASN A 8 13.47 -7.33 -4.22
N MET A 9 14.38 -7.14 -5.18
CA MET A 9 14.25 -6.11 -6.22
C MET A 9 13.41 -6.59 -7.41
N ASP A 10 12.75 -5.66 -8.11
CA ASP A 10 12.12 -5.93 -9.40
C ASP A 10 13.19 -6.19 -10.49
N VAL A 11 13.14 -7.38 -11.09
CA VAL A 11 14.07 -7.81 -12.15
C VAL A 11 13.46 -7.76 -13.55
N SER A 12 12.26 -7.21 -13.72
CA SER A 12 11.54 -7.20 -15.01
C SER A 12 12.38 -6.56 -16.12
N ARG A 13 13.06 -5.44 -15.82
CA ARG A 13 13.97 -4.76 -16.77
C ARG A 13 15.22 -5.59 -17.07
N LEU A 14 15.75 -6.28 -16.07
CA LEU A 14 16.91 -7.15 -16.21
C LEU A 14 16.57 -8.36 -17.09
N GLN A 15 15.42 -9.00 -16.85
CA GLN A 15 14.91 -10.10 -17.66
C GLN A 15 14.72 -9.69 -19.12
N ALA A 16 14.16 -8.51 -19.38
CA ALA A 16 14.01 -7.98 -20.74
C ALA A 16 15.38 -7.79 -21.42
N ALA A 17 16.32 -7.12 -20.75
CA ALA A 17 17.65 -6.85 -21.32
C ALA A 17 18.40 -8.15 -21.69
N PHE A 18 18.42 -9.15 -20.79
CA PHE A 18 19.08 -10.43 -21.07
C PHE A 18 18.33 -11.28 -22.10
N SER A 19 17.00 -11.15 -22.21
CA SER A 19 16.23 -11.80 -23.29
C SER A 19 16.59 -11.22 -24.66
N THR A 20 16.87 -9.92 -24.75
CA THR A 20 17.36 -9.31 -25.99
C THR A 20 18.76 -9.82 -26.34
N VAL A 21 19.67 -9.95 -25.37
CA VAL A 21 21.03 -10.48 -25.58
C VAL A 21 21.02 -11.93 -26.08
N THR A 22 20.12 -12.78 -25.56
CA THR A 22 19.98 -14.16 -26.04
C THR A 22 19.61 -14.27 -27.53
N HIS A 23 19.07 -13.21 -28.13
CA HIS A 23 18.73 -13.18 -29.55
C HIS A 23 19.85 -12.62 -30.46
N TYR A 24 20.87 -11.95 -29.91
CA TYR A 24 21.86 -11.21 -30.70
C TYR A 24 23.24 -11.92 -30.82
N GLU A 25 23.65 -12.71 -29.82
CA GLU A 25 24.98 -13.36 -29.81
C GLU A 25 24.93 -14.89 -29.69
N VAL A 26 25.50 -15.59 -30.68
CA VAL A 26 25.54 -17.06 -30.75
C VAL A 26 26.53 -17.67 -29.75
N ARG A 27 27.59 -16.94 -29.37
CA ARG A 27 28.65 -17.44 -28.49
C ARG A 27 28.29 -17.43 -27.00
N ASP A 28 27.48 -16.47 -26.57
CA ASP A 28 27.13 -16.27 -25.16
C ASP A 28 25.74 -16.80 -24.78
N MET A 29 25.09 -17.50 -25.71
CA MET A 29 23.73 -18.03 -25.58
C MET A 29 23.55 -18.90 -24.32
N GLY A 30 24.55 -19.69 -23.94
CA GLY A 30 24.47 -20.57 -22.77
C GLY A 30 24.41 -19.81 -21.44
N HIS A 31 25.30 -18.84 -21.25
CA HIS A 31 25.33 -18.03 -20.04
C HIS A 31 24.14 -17.06 -19.97
N ALA A 32 23.80 -16.43 -21.08
CA ALA A 32 22.64 -15.53 -21.16
C ALA A 32 21.32 -16.29 -20.93
N ALA A 33 21.14 -17.48 -21.52
CA ALA A 33 19.94 -18.29 -21.30
C ALA A 33 19.81 -18.76 -19.85
N TYR A 34 20.92 -19.13 -19.20
CA TYR A 34 20.94 -19.48 -17.77
C TYR A 34 20.56 -18.28 -16.88
N VAL A 35 21.05 -17.08 -17.20
CA VAL A 35 20.65 -15.87 -16.49
C VAL A 35 19.16 -15.61 -16.69
N VAL A 36 18.64 -15.69 -17.92
CA VAL A 36 17.20 -15.52 -18.22
C VAL A 36 16.33 -16.52 -17.47
N SER A 37 16.71 -17.81 -17.42
CA SER A 37 15.92 -18.83 -16.71
C SER A 37 15.88 -18.55 -15.20
N THR A 38 17.01 -18.17 -14.62
CA THR A 38 17.10 -17.82 -13.19
C THR A 38 16.27 -16.57 -12.87
N LEU A 39 16.27 -15.57 -13.75
CA LEU A 39 15.49 -14.34 -13.59
C LEU A 39 13.98 -14.60 -13.72
N ARG A 40 13.56 -15.45 -14.65
CA ARG A 40 12.17 -15.88 -14.79
C ARG A 40 11.67 -16.55 -13.51
N GLY A 41 12.40 -17.55 -13.01
CA GLY A 41 12.01 -18.25 -11.78
C GLY A 41 11.91 -17.33 -10.57
N TYR A 42 12.85 -16.38 -10.43
CA TYR A 42 12.78 -15.37 -9.38
C TYR A 42 11.58 -14.41 -9.58
N ASN A 43 11.33 -13.94 -10.80
CA ASN A 43 10.21 -13.04 -11.08
C ASN A 43 8.86 -13.73 -10.84
N ASP A 44 8.71 -15.00 -11.20
CA ASP A 44 7.50 -15.78 -10.93
C ASP A 44 7.29 -15.94 -9.41
N ALA A 45 8.35 -16.26 -8.67
CA ALA A 45 8.29 -16.33 -7.20
C ALA A 45 7.98 -14.96 -6.57
N TYR A 46 8.65 -13.89 -7.04
CA TYR A 46 8.44 -12.52 -6.60
C TYR A 46 7.02 -12.04 -6.87
N ARG A 47 6.47 -12.31 -8.06
CA ARG A 47 5.09 -11.96 -8.42
C ARG A 47 4.08 -12.75 -7.60
N ASN A 48 4.35 -14.02 -7.31
CA ASN A 48 3.48 -14.84 -6.47
C ASN A 48 3.49 -14.36 -5.02
N GLN A 49 4.66 -14.01 -4.49
CA GLN A 49 4.83 -13.51 -3.13
C GLN A 49 4.33 -12.07 -2.96
N ASN A 50 4.53 -11.22 -3.97
CA ASN A 50 4.10 -9.83 -4.03
C ASN A 50 3.00 -9.66 -5.07
N ARG A 51 1.99 -10.54 -5.07
CA ARG A 51 0.75 -10.29 -5.81
C ARG A 51 0.10 -9.07 -5.20
N HIS A 52 0.46 -7.90 -5.70
CA HIS A 52 -0.36 -6.72 -5.56
C HIS A 52 -1.64 -7.03 -6.32
N GLU A 53 -2.74 -7.23 -5.60
CA GLU A 53 -4.05 -7.19 -6.23
C GLU A 53 -4.12 -5.91 -7.08
N PRO A 54 -4.68 -5.98 -8.30
CA PRO A 54 -4.83 -4.80 -9.13
C PRO A 54 -5.43 -3.68 -8.30
N LEU A 55 -4.69 -2.56 -8.16
CA LEU A 55 -5.17 -1.43 -7.37
C LEU A 55 -6.41 -0.89 -8.07
N GLU A 56 -7.58 -1.15 -7.49
CA GLU A 56 -8.82 -0.59 -7.99
C GLU A 56 -8.76 0.94 -7.85
N ILE A 57 -8.93 1.64 -8.98
CA ILE A 57 -8.97 3.10 -8.97
C ILE A 57 -10.29 3.53 -8.34
N LYS A 58 -10.26 3.80 -7.03
CA LYS A 58 -11.42 4.27 -6.28
C LYS A 58 -11.75 5.72 -6.67
N ARG A 59 -12.85 5.91 -7.41
CA ARG A 59 -13.41 7.24 -7.71
C ARG A 59 -14.27 7.72 -6.56
N ARG A 60 -14.27 9.03 -6.30
CA ARG A 60 -15.15 9.65 -5.30
C ARG A 60 -16.60 9.85 -5.78
N GLU A 61 -16.92 9.40 -6.98
CA GLU A 61 -18.22 9.62 -7.60
C GLU A 61 -19.31 8.90 -6.77
N GLY A 62 -20.22 9.67 -6.17
CA GLY A 62 -21.37 9.15 -5.41
C GLY A 62 -21.10 8.80 -3.94
N CYS A 63 -19.86 8.87 -3.43
CA CYS A 63 -19.56 8.61 -2.03
C CYS A 63 -19.31 9.91 -1.23
N LYS A 64 -19.90 10.01 -0.03
CA LYS A 64 -19.68 11.14 0.89
C LYS A 64 -18.39 10.94 1.70
N VAL A 65 -17.25 10.83 1.02
CA VAL A 65 -15.92 10.73 1.64
C VAL A 65 -15.41 12.14 1.93
N LYS A 66 -15.25 12.48 3.22
CA LYS A 66 -14.90 13.84 3.65
C LYS A 66 -13.42 14.16 3.47
N PHE A 67 -12.54 13.19 3.68
CA PHE A 67 -11.10 13.42 3.74
C PHE A 67 -10.37 12.84 2.52
N ALA A 68 -9.15 13.31 2.28
CA ALA A 68 -8.34 12.92 1.13
C ALA A 68 -7.09 12.14 1.55
N VAL A 69 -6.64 11.27 0.66
CA VAL A 69 -5.31 10.64 0.75
C VAL A 69 -4.25 11.75 0.80
N GLY A 70 -3.27 11.59 1.69
CA GLY A 70 -2.21 12.55 1.97
C GLY A 70 -2.52 13.56 3.08
N MET A 71 -3.77 13.64 3.57
CA MET A 71 -4.10 14.53 4.68
C MET A 71 -3.54 14.01 6.00
N VAL A 72 -2.95 14.91 6.78
CA VAL A 72 -2.54 14.67 8.17
C VAL A 72 -3.76 14.83 9.07
N MET A 73 -4.02 13.81 9.86
CA MET A 73 -5.20 13.65 10.68
C MET A 73 -4.80 13.28 12.09
N HIS A 74 -5.73 13.51 13.01
CA HIS A 74 -5.59 13.17 14.41
C HIS A 74 -6.74 12.26 14.85
N HIS A 75 -6.43 11.19 15.55
CA HIS A 75 -7.42 10.25 16.06
C HIS A 75 -8.07 10.78 17.35
N ARG A 76 -9.40 10.96 17.37
CA ARG A 76 -10.11 11.63 18.46
C ARG A 76 -10.00 10.97 19.84
N GLN A 77 -10.00 9.64 19.89
CA GLN A 77 -9.99 8.88 21.16
C GLN A 77 -8.60 8.44 21.63
N TYR A 78 -7.78 7.92 20.71
CA TYR A 78 -6.45 7.39 21.00
C TYR A 78 -5.31 8.40 20.83
N ASP A 79 -5.63 9.66 20.49
CA ASP A 79 -4.71 10.82 20.54
C ASP A 79 -3.39 10.63 19.75
N TYR A 80 -3.46 10.00 18.58
CA TYR A 80 -2.30 9.85 17.68
C TYR A 80 -2.50 10.61 16.37
N THR A 81 -1.39 11.08 15.80
CA THR A 81 -1.33 11.68 14.46
C THR A 81 -1.06 10.62 13.40
N CYS A 82 -1.73 10.73 12.26
CA CYS A 82 -1.59 9.81 11.15
C CYS A 82 -1.78 10.52 9.80
N VAL A 83 -1.38 9.87 8.71
CA VAL A 83 -1.65 10.31 7.35
C VAL A 83 -2.59 9.32 6.66
N ILE A 84 -3.59 9.83 5.93
CA ILE A 84 -4.48 8.97 5.16
C ILE A 84 -3.73 8.42 3.94
N ILE A 85 -3.68 7.10 3.79
CA ILE A 85 -3.05 6.41 2.65
C ILE A 85 -4.08 5.74 1.73
N GLY A 86 -5.33 5.58 2.19
CA GLY A 86 -6.41 5.00 1.41
C GLY A 86 -7.76 5.14 2.10
N TRP A 87 -8.84 4.76 1.42
CA TRP A 87 -10.19 4.83 1.96
C TRP A 87 -11.10 3.76 1.36
N ASP A 88 -12.16 3.45 2.09
CA ASP A 88 -13.28 2.59 1.71
C ASP A 88 -14.60 3.34 1.98
N PRO A 89 -15.61 3.25 1.09
CA PRO A 89 -16.87 3.98 1.27
C PRO A 89 -17.70 3.48 2.47
N TYR A 90 -17.45 2.25 2.91
CA TYR A 90 -18.04 1.58 4.07
C TYR A 90 -17.00 0.64 4.70
N CYS A 91 -17.28 0.11 5.89
CA CYS A 91 -16.37 -0.84 6.53
C CYS A 91 -16.30 -2.15 5.74
N VAL A 92 -15.12 -2.48 5.19
CA VAL A 92 -14.85 -3.77 4.52
C VAL A 92 -14.11 -4.79 5.41
N ALA A 93 -13.87 -4.45 6.69
CA ALA A 93 -13.26 -5.37 7.64
C ALA A 93 -14.23 -6.48 8.08
N SER A 94 -13.68 -7.58 8.60
CA SER A 94 -14.48 -8.72 9.04
C SER A 94 -15.41 -8.38 10.21
N GLU A 95 -16.46 -9.17 10.41
CA GLU A 95 -17.40 -8.96 11.51
C GLU A 95 -16.74 -9.11 12.88
N GLU A 96 -15.77 -10.02 13.00
CA GLU A 96 -14.97 -10.22 14.21
C GLU A 96 -14.16 -8.97 14.54
N TRP A 97 -13.50 -8.39 13.53
CA TRP A 97 -12.76 -7.14 13.69
C TRP A 97 -13.69 -5.98 14.06
N MET A 98 -14.84 -5.87 13.40
CA MET A 98 -15.84 -4.83 13.71
C MET A 98 -16.36 -4.94 15.15
N THR A 99 -16.51 -6.17 15.65
CA THR A 99 -16.90 -6.44 17.04
C THR A 99 -15.78 -6.05 17.99
N GLN A 100 -14.54 -6.46 17.71
CA GLN A 100 -13.36 -6.13 18.51
C GLN A 100 -13.12 -4.62 18.62
N MET A 101 -13.30 -3.90 17.51
CA MET A 101 -13.13 -2.44 17.44
C MET A 101 -14.40 -1.67 17.81
N ASN A 102 -15.44 -2.38 18.25
CA ASN A 102 -16.72 -1.83 18.68
C ASN A 102 -17.36 -0.87 17.66
N VAL A 103 -17.26 -1.19 16.37
CA VAL A 103 -17.78 -0.37 15.27
C VAL A 103 -19.27 -0.12 15.40
N GLN A 104 -20.02 -1.07 15.97
CA GLN A 104 -21.47 -0.96 16.17
C GLN A 104 -21.89 0.15 17.15
N SER A 105 -20.96 0.61 18.01
CA SER A 105 -21.21 1.71 18.95
C SER A 105 -21.01 3.10 18.34
N LEU A 106 -20.38 3.19 17.16
CA LEU A 106 -20.16 4.45 16.48
C LEU A 106 -21.47 5.03 15.93
N ASN A 107 -21.56 6.36 15.88
CA ASN A 107 -22.76 7.06 15.42
C ASN A 107 -23.24 6.58 14.05
N ARG A 108 -22.32 6.40 13.10
CA ARG A 108 -22.63 5.94 11.73
C ARG A 108 -22.28 4.47 11.48
N ARG A 109 -21.86 3.74 12.52
CA ARG A 109 -21.52 2.31 12.48
C ARG A 109 -20.58 1.98 11.31
N ASN A 110 -20.89 0.94 10.54
CA ASN A 110 -20.16 0.50 9.35
C ASN A 110 -20.59 1.19 8.04
N ARG A 111 -21.58 2.09 8.07
CA ARG A 111 -22.13 2.77 6.88
C ARG A 111 -21.46 4.13 6.60
N GLN A 112 -20.33 4.38 7.23
CA GLN A 112 -19.50 5.56 7.00
C GLN A 112 -18.22 5.18 6.27
N PRO A 113 -17.52 6.15 5.67
CA PRO A 113 -16.19 5.91 5.15
C PRO A 113 -15.24 5.43 6.25
N PHE A 114 -14.37 4.50 5.89
CA PHE A 114 -13.24 4.08 6.70
C PHE A 114 -11.95 4.42 5.94
N TYR A 115 -10.90 4.71 6.68
CA TYR A 115 -9.63 5.16 6.14
C TYR A 115 -8.53 4.20 6.57
N HIS A 116 -7.66 3.88 5.61
CA HIS A 116 -6.35 3.30 5.87
C HIS A 116 -5.42 4.45 6.21
N VAL A 117 -4.82 4.40 7.40
CA VAL A 117 -3.94 5.46 7.90
C VAL A 117 -2.57 4.89 8.27
N LEU A 118 -1.53 5.64 7.96
CA LEU A 118 -0.18 5.40 8.43
C LEU A 118 0.06 6.28 9.65
N VAL A 119 0.32 5.66 10.79
CA VAL A 119 0.51 6.34 12.08
C VAL A 119 1.97 6.75 12.26
N ASN A 120 2.22 7.75 13.12
CA ASN A 120 3.57 8.23 13.42
C ASN A 120 4.53 7.14 13.94
N ASP A 121 4.01 6.05 14.51
CA ASP A 121 4.75 4.86 14.95
C ASP A 121 5.14 3.91 13.80
N GLY A 122 4.77 4.24 12.56
CA GLY A 122 5.01 3.44 11.36
C GLY A 122 4.00 2.30 11.14
N THR A 123 2.98 2.18 11.99
CA THR A 123 1.94 1.15 11.86
C THR A 123 0.83 1.58 10.91
N ASN A 124 0.29 0.61 10.17
CA ASN A 124 -0.93 0.79 9.39
C ASN A 124 -2.15 0.49 10.26
N ARG A 125 -3.15 1.38 10.24
CA ARG A 125 -4.40 1.21 10.98
C ARG A 125 -5.60 1.49 10.10
N TYR A 126 -6.75 0.96 10.51
CA TYR A 126 -8.02 1.10 9.83
C TYR A 126 -9.02 1.80 10.74
N VAL A 127 -9.53 2.96 10.32
CA VAL A 127 -10.19 3.92 11.21
C VAL A 127 -11.47 4.47 10.58
N ALA A 128 -12.54 4.56 11.36
CA ALA A 128 -13.80 5.18 10.94
C ALA A 128 -13.66 6.71 10.78
N GLU A 129 -14.36 7.31 9.82
CA GLU A 129 -14.40 8.77 9.61
C GLU A 129 -14.74 9.56 10.88
N ASP A 130 -15.69 9.06 11.68
CA ASP A 130 -16.13 9.67 12.94
C ASP A 130 -15.01 9.81 13.97
N ASN A 131 -13.96 8.98 13.88
CA ASN A 131 -12.83 8.98 14.79
C ASN A 131 -11.68 9.89 14.35
N LEU A 132 -11.81 10.58 13.21
CA LEU A 132 -10.78 11.47 12.69
C LEU A 132 -11.17 12.95 12.83
N LYS A 133 -10.17 13.78 13.10
CA LYS A 133 -10.22 15.24 12.94
C LYS A 133 -8.97 15.68 12.16
N VAL A 134 -9.07 16.77 11.42
CA VAL A 134 -7.89 17.33 10.72
C VAL A 134 -6.91 17.80 11.79
N GLU A 135 -5.64 17.43 11.64
CA GLU A 135 -4.57 17.99 12.47
C GLU A 135 -4.50 19.49 12.14
N GLN A 136 -4.82 20.35 13.10
CA GLN A 136 -4.66 21.78 12.89
C GLN A 136 -3.19 22.09 13.09
N ASP A 137 -2.56 22.60 12.04
CA ASP A 137 -1.23 23.17 12.14
C ASP A 137 -1.32 24.28 13.19
N GLN A 138 -0.69 24.08 14.35
CA GLN A 138 -0.30 25.24 15.13
C GLN A 138 0.66 26.01 14.24
N ASP A 139 0.39 27.30 14.01
CA ASP A 139 1.17 28.26 13.20
C ASP A 139 2.64 28.36 13.64
N CYS A 140 3.39 27.26 13.59
CA CYS A 140 4.80 27.21 13.86
C CYS A 140 5.49 27.25 12.51
N TRP A 141 5.72 28.48 12.05
CA TRP A 141 6.66 28.76 10.98
C TRP A 141 7.91 27.92 11.19
N VAL A 142 8.19 26.99 10.27
CA VAL A 142 9.46 26.26 10.24
C VAL A 142 10.52 27.32 10.03
N THR A 143 11.29 27.61 11.09
CA THR A 143 12.44 28.51 10.98
C THR A 143 13.55 27.73 10.27
N HIS A 144 13.85 28.16 9.03
CA HIS A 144 14.97 27.68 8.23
C HIS A 144 16.31 28.20 8.75
#